data_AF-A0A920VM57-F1
#
_entry.id   AF-A0A920VM57-F1
#
_cell.length_a   1.000
_cell.length_b   1.000
_cell.length_c   1.000
_cell.angle_alpha   90.00
_cell.angle_beta   90.00
_cell.angle_gamma   90.00
#
_symmetry.space_group_name_H-M   'P 1'
#
loop_
_entity.id
_entity.type
_entity.pdbx_description
1 polymer ?
#
loop_
_entity_poly.entity_id
_entity_poly.type
_entity_poly.pdbx_seq_one_letter_code
_entity_poly.pdbx_strand_id
1 'polypeptide(L)' 'MTSYLSERLKQIKPSPTMAISDKARELRAAGEDVISLSQGEPDFETPDHIKEAALSAMHDGHTR' A
#
# COMPACT_ATOMS: atom_id res chain seq x y z
N MET A 1 -21.62 -17.52 -20.33
CA MET A 1 -20.21 -17.09 -20.15
C MET A 1 -19.90 -17.17 -18.67
N THR A 2 -19.23 -18.23 -18.25
CA THR A 2 -18.72 -18.35 -16.88
C THR A 2 -17.62 -17.31 -16.69
N SER A 3 -17.85 -16.35 -15.78
CA SER A 3 -16.86 -15.34 -15.38
C SER A 3 -15.58 -16.03 -14.91
N TYR A 4 -14.40 -15.55 -15.35
CA TYR A 4 -13.09 -16.01 -14.84
C TYR A 4 -12.96 -15.80 -13.32
N LEU A 5 -13.63 -14.79 -12.78
CA LEU A 5 -13.61 -14.46 -11.36
C LEU A 5 -14.60 -15.32 -10.57
N SER A 6 -14.17 -15.78 -9.40
CA SER A 6 -15.00 -16.54 -8.45
C SER A 6 -16.19 -15.73 -7.93
N GLU A 7 -17.32 -16.41 -7.65
CA GLU A 7 -18.53 -15.77 -7.10
C GLU A 7 -18.29 -15.10 -5.74
N ARG A 8 -17.38 -15.63 -4.93
CA ARG A 8 -17.02 -15.06 -3.62
C ARG A 8 -16.46 -13.64 -3.74
N LEU A 9 -15.72 -13.36 -4.82
CA LEU A 9 -15.14 -12.03 -5.05
C LEU A 9 -16.23 -10.97 -5.27
N LYS A 10 -17.37 -11.34 -5.87
CA LYS A 10 -18.49 -10.43 -6.12
C LYS A 10 -19.16 -9.91 -4.85
N GLN A 11 -18.94 -10.58 -3.72
CA GLN A 11 -19.51 -10.20 -2.42
C GLN A 11 -18.62 -9.20 -1.66
N ILE A 12 -17.36 -9.02 -2.07
CA ILE A 12 -16.43 -8.10 -1.41
C ILE A 12 -16.74 -6.69 -1.89
N LYS A 13 -17.11 -5.81 -0.95
CA LYS A 13 -17.33 -4.39 -1.25
C LYS A 13 -15.99 -3.69 -1.47
N PRO A 14 -15.91 -2.73 -2.41
CA PRO A 14 -14.76 -1.86 -2.54
C PRO A 14 -14.43 -1.17 -1.20
N SER A 15 -13.13 -1.01 -0.92
CA SER A 15 -12.66 -0.41 0.33
C SER A 15 -12.91 1.11 0.32
N PRO A 16 -13.66 1.66 1.29
CA PRO A 16 -13.84 3.10 1.40
C PRO A 16 -12.52 3.83 1.71
N THR A 17 -11.61 3.20 2.46
CA THR A 17 -10.29 3.75 2.78
C THR A 17 -9.44 3.90 1.53
N MET A 18 -9.48 2.93 0.62
CA MET A 18 -8.75 3.04 -0.66
C MET A 18 -9.28 4.19 -1.51
N ALA A 19 -10.61 4.36 -1.58
CA ALA A 19 -11.21 5.44 -2.34
C ALA A 19 -10.78 6.84 -1.85
N ILE A 20 -10.65 7.03 -0.53
CA ILE A 20 -10.17 8.29 0.06
C ILE A 20 -8.70 8.53 -0.31
N SER A 21 -7.85 7.51 -0.16
CA SER A 21 -6.42 7.60 -0.52
C SER A 21 -6.22 7.90 -2.00
N ASP A 22 -7.00 7.26 -2.87
CA ASP A 22 -6.96 7.50 -4.32
C ASP A 22 -7.35 8.95 -4.64
N LYS A 23 -8.42 9.45 -4.02
CA LYS A 23 -8.87 10.83 -4.24
C LYS A 23 -7.84 11.85 -3.76
N ALA A 24 -7.23 11.63 -2.59
CA ALA A 24 -6.18 12.51 -2.09
C ALA A 24 -4.97 12.55 -3.03
N ARG A 25 -4.58 11.40 -3.60
CA ARG A 25 -3.50 11.29 -4.59
C ARG A 25 -3.83 12.03 -5.89
N GLU A 26 -5.06 11.90 -6.40
CA GLU A 26 -5.52 12.64 -7.59
C GLU A 26 -5.46 14.15 -7.39
N LEU A 27 -5.95 14.65 -6.25
CA LEU A 27 -5.95 16.08 -5.94
C LEU A 27 -4.53 16.64 -5.81
N ARG A 28 -3.61 15.93 -5.14
CA ARG A 28 -2.19 16.29 -5.12
C ARG A 28 -1.57 16.33 -6.51
N ALA A 29 -1.89 15.36 -7.37
CA ALA A 29 -1.39 15.32 -8.74
C ALA A 29 -1.95 16.46 -9.61
N ALA A 30 -3.15 16.96 -9.29
CA ALA A 30 -3.74 18.13 -9.91
C ALA A 30 -3.16 19.48 -9.41
N GLY A 31 -2.23 19.44 -8.43
CA GLY A 31 -1.57 20.62 -7.88
C GLY A 31 -2.28 21.23 -6.67
N GLU A 32 -3.30 20.57 -6.11
CA GLU A 32 -3.98 21.00 -4.89
C GLU A 32 -3.12 20.70 -3.65
N ASP A 33 -3.14 21.62 -2.68
CA ASP A 33 -2.48 21.42 -1.38
C ASP A 33 -3.34 20.53 -0.47
N VAL A 34 -2.98 19.25 -0.36
CA VAL A 34 -3.76 18.24 0.36
C VAL A 34 -2.95 17.64 1.51
N ILE A 35 -3.43 17.88 2.73
CA ILE A 35 -2.95 17.23 3.95
C ILE A 35 -3.75 15.94 4.16
N SER A 36 -3.10 14.79 3.99
CA SER A 36 -3.74 13.48 4.21
C SER A 36 -3.52 13.05 5.65
N LEU A 37 -4.59 13.10 6.45
CA LEU A 37 -4.62 12.61 7.84
C LEU A 37 -5.20 11.18 7.95
N SER A 38 -5.29 10.49 6.82
CA SER A 38 -5.84 9.13 6.71
C SER A 38 -4.77 8.05 6.64
N GLN A 39 -3.49 8.42 6.67
CA GLN A 39 -2.38 7.46 6.65
C GLN A 39 -2.30 6.74 8.00
N GLY A 40 -2.40 5.41 7.96
CA GLY A 40 -2.34 4.55 9.16
C GLY A 40 -0.93 4.04 9.48
N GLU A 41 0.06 4.46 8.71
CA GLU A 41 1.47 4.11 8.87
C GLU A 41 2.29 5.36 9.23
N PRO A 42 3.42 5.20 9.92
CA PRO A 42 4.28 6.34 10.24
C PRO A 42 4.93 6.96 9.01
N ASP A 43 5.29 8.23 9.12
CA ASP A 43 5.95 9.04 8.09
C ASP A 43 7.48 8.93 8.08
N PHE A 44 8.06 8.16 9.01
CA PHE A 44 9.49 7.92 9.07
C PHE A 44 9.92 6.73 8.21
N GLU A 45 11.15 6.80 7.71
CA GLU A 45 11.75 5.66 7.04
C GLU A 45 12.01 4.50 8.02
N THR A 46 12.03 3.28 7.48
CA THR A 46 12.52 2.12 8.22
C THR A 46 13.95 2.39 8.74
N PRO A 47 14.23 2.15 10.04
CA PRO A 47 15.57 2.33 10.62
C PRO A 47 16.67 1.56 9.89
N ASP A 48 17.88 2.13 9.83
CA ASP A 48 18.99 1.59 9.03
C ASP A 48 19.43 0.18 9.46
N HIS A 49 19.48 -0.09 10.77
CA HIS A 49 19.81 -1.44 11.26
C HIS A 49 18.83 -2.52 10.78
N ILE A 50 17.57 -2.17 10.51
CA ILE A 50 16.57 -3.08 9.96
C ILE A 50 16.83 -3.30 8.47
N LYS A 51 17.12 -2.22 7.72
CA LYS A 51 17.49 -2.29 6.30
C LYS A 51 18.75 -3.14 6.09
N GLU A 52 19.77 -2.95 6.91
CA GLU A 52 21.03 -3.71 6.88
C GLU A 52 20.82 -5.19 7.18
N ALA A 53 20.03 -5.51 8.21
CA ALA A 53 19.69 -6.90 8.54
C ALA A 53 18.93 -7.59 7.39
N ALA A 54 17.99 -6.89 6.75
CA ALA A 54 17.28 -7.40 5.58
C ALA A 54 18.23 -7.68 4.41
N LEU A 55 19.18 -6.77 4.14
CA LEU A 55 20.20 -6.95 3.09
C LEU A 55 21.12 -8.14 3.38
N SER A 56 21.58 -8.32 4.63
CA SER A 56 22.38 -9.49 5.01
C SER A 56 21.60 -10.77 4.77
N ALA A 57 20.35 -10.85 5.23
CA ALA A 57 19.51 -12.03 5.06
C ALA A 57 19.29 -12.39 3.58
N MET A 58 19.18 -11.39 2.70
CA MET A 58 19.12 -11.60 1.25
C MET A 58 20.40 -12.22 0.70
N HIS A 59 21.57 -11.71 1.10
CA HIS A 59 22.87 -12.23 0.66
C HIS A 59 23.16 -13.63 1.20
N ASP A 60 22.76 -13.91 2.45
CA ASP A 60 22.96 -15.19 3.13
C ASP A 60 21.99 -16.29 2.64
N GLY A 61 21.07 -15.95 1.74
CA GLY A 61 20.15 -16.90 1.10
C GLY A 61 18.93 -17.27 1.94
N HIS A 62 18.58 -16.48 2.96
CA HIS A 62 17.40 -16.69 3.81
C HIS A 62 16.06 -16.36 3.14
N THR A 63 16.06 -15.93 1.88
CA THR A 63 14.86 -15.61 1.09
C THR A 63 14.49 -16.72 0.08
N ARG A 64 15.02 -17.94 0.24
CA ARG A 64 14.69 -19.12 -0.57
C ARG A 64 13.64 -20.01 0.08
#